data_AF-A0AA88NCX0-F1
#
_entry.id   AF-A0AA88NCX0-F1
#
_cell.length_a   1.000
_cell.length_b   1.000
_cell.length_c   1.000
_cell.angle_alpha   90.00
_cell.angle_beta   90.00
_cell.angle_gamma   90.00
#
_symmetry.space_group_name_H-M   'P 1'
#
loop_
_entity.id
_entity.type
_entity.pdbx_description
1 polymer ?
#
loop_
_entity_poly.entity_id
_entity_poly.type
_entity_poly.pdbx_seq_one_letter_code
_entity_poly.pdbx_strand_id
1 'polypeptide(L)'
;MENDLVKKFVHICNYLQDPNHVARFQRFCGVQGTFHDKSTKPDSGESQPDCPGLRKRVQQGGQSSDVGDFNGAAGEDTVPQVNGMQGDASEGPGRASAAADVDFDTARAKPLRRNSLTGDVGQEFLIHNKFLFYLFTFGTELGNEMFFIVFFPFLFWNIDALVSRRLIVVWAWNLFVGQSTKDMVRWSRPASPPVVKVEVFYNSEYSMPSTHAMTGTAIPFCLFMLTYGRWQYPFLFGFCVALSWSVLVCVSRVYMGMHSVLEVITGFLYSLLVLAFFQPILDRIDTFYMTGQYAPLVVVVSHVGLGLVAFSLDSWSTSRGDTAQALGTGAGAALASYVNCQLGLLLDPPLSALPLTLPTISTGLVIRSLLRFLIGVTVLLITRMVMKAVTVPFLCRVFGLPSDDVRQARQHMKIELPYRYIVYGVVGFSCVCFVPLSFRILNLA
;
A
#
# COMPACT_ATOMS: atom_id res chain seq x y z
N MET A 1 -14.97 -6.52 40.62
CA MET A 1 -15.30 -7.22 39.36
C MET A 1 -14.77 -6.47 38.15
N GLU A 2 -15.10 -5.19 37.99
CA GLU A 2 -14.65 -4.34 36.86
C GLU A 2 -13.11 -4.26 36.73
N ASN A 3 -12.41 -4.16 37.86
CA ASN A 3 -10.94 -4.09 37.89
C ASN A 3 -10.24 -5.41 37.51
N ASP A 4 -10.93 -6.55 37.56
CA ASP A 4 -10.39 -7.87 37.14
C ASP A 4 -10.55 -8.08 35.63
N LEU A 5 -11.68 -7.63 35.06
CA LEU A 5 -11.92 -7.66 33.62
C LEU A 5 -10.94 -6.78 32.86
N VAL A 6 -10.69 -5.55 33.34
CA VAL A 6 -9.70 -4.65 32.73
C VAL A 6 -8.30 -5.26 32.78
N LYS A 7 -7.88 -5.85 33.90
CA LYS A 7 -6.59 -6.53 34.01
C LYS A 7 -6.46 -7.71 33.06
N LYS A 8 -7.49 -8.54 32.95
CA LYS A 8 -7.54 -9.66 32.00
C LYS A 8 -7.45 -9.17 30.55
N PHE A 9 -8.18 -8.12 30.21
CA PHE A 9 -8.14 -7.51 28.87
C PHE A 9 -6.73 -6.99 28.53
N VAL A 10 -6.13 -6.20 29.42
CA VAL A 10 -4.77 -5.67 29.25
C VAL A 10 -3.75 -6.82 29.11
N HIS A 11 -3.90 -7.88 29.90
CA HIS A 11 -3.04 -9.05 29.80
C HIS A 11 -3.14 -9.74 28.42
N ILE A 12 -4.37 -9.91 27.90
CA ILE A 12 -4.60 -10.46 26.56
C ILE A 12 -4.00 -9.55 25.48
N CYS A 13 -4.17 -8.23 25.58
CA CYS A 13 -3.56 -7.29 24.64
C CYS A 13 -2.03 -7.39 24.63
N ASN A 14 -1.41 -7.39 25.82
CA ASN A 14 0.04 -7.53 25.95
C ASN A 14 0.55 -8.86 25.39
N TYR A 15 -0.19 -9.95 25.62
CA TYR A 15 0.11 -11.26 25.04
C TYR A 15 0.05 -11.21 23.50
N LEU A 16 -1.07 -10.76 22.92
CA LEU A 16 -1.25 -10.70 21.46
C LEU A 16 -0.28 -9.74 20.75
N GLN A 17 0.29 -8.80 21.49
CA GLN A 17 1.27 -7.85 20.98
C GLN A 17 2.71 -8.37 21.01
N ASP A 18 2.99 -9.44 21.77
CA ASP A 18 4.35 -9.95 21.94
C ASP A 18 5.00 -10.27 20.58
N PRO A 19 6.12 -9.60 20.20
CA PRO A 19 6.83 -9.87 18.96
C PRO A 19 7.33 -11.33 18.84
N ASN A 20 7.45 -12.06 19.94
CA ASN A 20 7.80 -13.48 19.91
C ASN A 20 6.77 -14.34 19.19
N HIS A 21 5.48 -13.98 19.21
CA HIS A 21 4.47 -14.69 18.43
C HIS A 21 4.69 -14.54 16.94
N VAL A 22 5.04 -13.32 16.50
CA VAL A 22 5.36 -13.02 15.10
C VAL A 22 6.60 -13.80 14.67
N ALA A 23 7.68 -13.76 15.48
CA ALA A 23 8.90 -14.48 15.19
C ALA A 23 8.70 -16.01 15.17
N ARG A 24 7.90 -16.56 16.09
CA ARG A 24 7.55 -18.00 16.11
C ARG A 24 6.76 -18.39 14.87
N PHE A 25 5.79 -17.56 14.46
CA PHE A 25 5.02 -17.78 13.24
C PHE A 25 5.92 -17.74 11.99
N GLN A 26 6.82 -16.77 11.90
CA GLN A 26 7.81 -16.68 10.83
C GLN A 26 8.69 -17.93 10.74
N ARG A 27 9.22 -18.40 11.87
CA ARG A 27 10.02 -19.65 11.93
C ARG A 27 9.21 -20.86 11.49
N PHE A 28 7.96 -20.97 11.96
CA PHE A 28 7.05 -22.03 11.53
C PHE A 28 6.82 -22.02 10.01
N CYS A 29 6.73 -20.83 9.41
CA CYS A 29 6.63 -20.67 7.97
C CYS A 29 7.99 -20.72 7.24
N GLY A 30 9.09 -21.08 7.91
CA GLY A 30 10.40 -21.27 7.29
C GLY A 30 11.22 -19.99 7.09
N VAL A 31 10.90 -18.88 7.75
CA VAL A 31 11.66 -17.63 7.71
C VAL A 31 12.61 -17.56 8.91
N GLN A 32 13.91 -17.35 8.64
CA GLN A 32 14.94 -17.22 9.67
C GLN A 32 15.82 -15.99 9.41
N GLY A 33 15.95 -15.10 10.39
CA GLY A 33 16.78 -13.90 10.27
C GLY A 33 18.25 -14.20 10.53
N THR A 34 19.15 -13.54 9.81
CA THR A 34 20.60 -13.57 10.10
C THR A 34 20.94 -12.44 11.07
N PHE A 35 20.41 -12.51 12.29
CA PHE A 35 20.80 -11.56 13.34
C PHE A 35 22.26 -11.86 13.74
N HIS A 36 23.13 -10.84 13.74
CA HIS A 36 24.46 -10.99 14.30
C HIS A 36 24.33 -11.28 15.80
N ASP A 37 24.59 -12.52 16.19
CA ASP A 37 24.75 -12.89 17.59
C ASP A 37 25.94 -12.11 18.15
N LYS A 38 25.67 -11.09 18.97
CA LYS A 38 26.61 -10.76 20.04
C LYS A 38 26.48 -11.85 21.10
N SER A 39 27.00 -13.02 20.78
CA SER A 39 27.20 -14.08 21.77
C SER A 39 28.19 -13.54 22.81
N THR A 40 27.69 -13.36 24.02
CA THR A 40 28.45 -13.28 25.26
C THR A 40 29.39 -14.48 25.33
N LYS A 41 30.63 -14.30 24.88
CA LYS A 41 31.75 -15.06 25.43
C LYS A 41 32.08 -14.46 26.79
N PRO A 42 32.21 -15.28 27.85
CA PRO A 42 32.83 -14.82 29.07
C PRO A 42 34.32 -14.69 28.75
N ASP A 43 34.80 -13.46 28.52
CA ASP A 43 36.24 -13.23 28.48
C ASP A 43 36.78 -13.54 29.87
N SER A 44 37.53 -14.63 29.91
CA SER A 44 38.32 -15.05 31.05
C SER A 44 39.53 -14.13 31.11
N GLY A 45 39.49 -13.24 32.10
CA GLY A 45 40.63 -12.65 32.80
C GLY A 45 41.82 -12.15 31.99
N GLU A 46 41.94 -10.81 31.91
CA GLU A 46 43.11 -10.16 32.51
C GLU A 46 42.71 -8.76 32.99
N SER A 47 42.96 -8.52 34.27
CA SER A 47 42.56 -7.33 35.02
C SER A 47 43.70 -6.31 35.10
N GLN A 48 43.39 -5.04 34.76
CA GLN A 48 43.79 -3.76 35.40
C GLN A 48 44.20 -2.65 34.39
N PRO A 49 44.14 -1.36 34.77
CA PRO A 49 43.30 -0.70 35.77
C PRO A 49 42.54 0.53 35.23
N ASP A 50 41.55 0.95 36.01
CA ASP A 50 40.74 2.17 35.83
C ASP A 50 41.58 3.46 35.72
N CYS A 51 41.20 4.35 34.80
CA CYS A 51 41.34 5.79 34.98
C CYS A 51 40.17 6.55 34.32
N PRO A 52 39.63 7.62 34.96
CA PRO A 52 38.26 8.05 34.74
C PRO A 52 38.13 9.31 33.87
N GLY A 53 37.07 9.36 33.07
CA GLY A 53 36.43 10.62 32.64
C GLY A 53 36.63 11.00 31.16
N LEU A 54 35.56 10.93 30.37
CA LEU A 54 34.91 12.13 29.82
C LEU A 54 33.60 11.73 29.12
N ARG A 55 32.48 12.08 29.75
CA ARG A 55 31.15 12.07 29.13
C ARG A 55 31.11 13.28 28.20
N LYS A 56 31.03 13.09 26.88
CA LYS A 56 30.66 14.20 25.96
C LYS A 56 29.75 13.74 24.83
N ARG A 57 28.47 13.96 25.09
CA ARG A 57 27.43 14.37 24.12
C ARG A 57 27.97 15.56 23.31
N VAL A 58 27.72 15.61 21.99
CA VAL A 58 27.45 16.80 21.16
C VAL A 58 27.38 16.32 19.69
N GLN A 59 26.20 16.32 19.07
CA GLN A 59 25.59 17.44 18.33
C GLN A 59 26.26 17.65 16.96
N GLN A 60 25.54 17.25 15.91
CA GLN A 60 25.77 17.72 14.56
C GLN A 60 25.54 19.24 14.51
N GLY A 61 26.53 19.95 13.98
CA GLY A 61 26.47 21.35 13.60
C GLY A 61 27.62 21.61 12.63
N GLY A 62 27.29 22.06 11.43
CA GLY A 62 28.26 22.32 10.37
C GLY A 62 29.02 23.63 10.56
N GLN A 63 30.12 23.77 9.82
CA GLN A 63 30.44 24.97 9.04
C GLN A 63 31.73 24.77 8.22
N SER A 64 31.65 25.24 6.98
CA SER A 64 32.68 25.80 6.09
C SER A 64 34.15 25.85 6.54
N SER A 65 35.03 25.57 5.57
CA SER A 65 36.24 26.36 5.33
C SER A 65 36.74 26.14 3.89
N ASP A 66 36.88 27.26 3.16
CA ASP A 66 37.37 27.41 1.79
C ASP A 66 38.91 27.47 1.68
N VAL A 67 39.36 27.39 0.42
CA VAL A 67 40.62 27.84 -0.22
C VAL A 67 41.81 26.85 -0.17
N GLY A 68 42.45 26.46 -1.28
CA GLY A 68 42.43 26.79 -2.72
C GLY A 68 43.49 25.90 -3.42
N ASP A 69 43.89 26.00 -4.68
CA ASP A 69 43.41 26.61 -5.92
C ASP A 69 44.24 25.96 -7.07
N PHE A 70 43.76 26.09 -8.31
CA PHE A 70 44.41 25.91 -9.63
C PHE A 70 44.46 24.58 -10.43
N ASN A 71 43.68 24.64 -11.53
CA ASN A 71 44.00 24.41 -12.96
C ASN A 71 43.69 23.08 -13.67
N GLY A 72 42.81 23.16 -14.68
CA GLY A 72 43.13 22.68 -16.04
C GLY A 72 42.13 21.79 -16.79
N ALA A 73 41.11 22.41 -17.40
CA ALA A 73 40.53 22.17 -18.74
C ALA A 73 40.03 20.78 -19.25
N ALA A 74 38.88 20.88 -19.93
CA ALA A 74 38.40 20.15 -21.12
C ALA A 74 37.52 18.89 -20.95
N GLY A 75 36.39 18.89 -21.67
CA GLY A 75 35.94 17.72 -22.44
C GLY A 75 34.64 17.04 -22.02
N GLU A 76 33.57 17.39 -22.75
CA GLU A 76 32.59 16.47 -23.37
C GLU A 76 31.53 15.71 -22.55
N ASP A 77 30.34 15.76 -23.16
CA ASP A 77 29.12 15.00 -22.90
C ASP A 77 29.35 13.49 -22.77
N THR A 78 28.69 12.82 -21.81
CA THR A 78 28.21 11.46 -22.08
C THR A 78 27.08 11.01 -21.16
N VAL A 79 26.04 10.51 -21.83
CA VAL A 79 24.90 9.72 -21.34
C VAL A 79 25.38 8.44 -20.62
N PRO A 80 24.77 7.99 -19.50
CA PRO A 80 24.96 6.61 -19.06
C PRO A 80 23.94 5.71 -19.76
N GLN A 81 24.45 4.98 -20.74
CA GLN A 81 23.80 3.89 -21.44
C GLN A 81 23.63 2.67 -20.53
N VAL A 82 22.52 1.96 -20.77
CA VAL A 82 22.18 0.62 -20.30
C VAL A 82 23.27 -0.38 -20.68
N ASN A 83 23.66 -1.26 -19.76
CA ASN A 83 24.19 -2.60 -20.05
C ASN A 83 23.99 -3.49 -18.80
N GLY A 84 23.56 -4.74 -18.89
CA GLY A 84 23.73 -5.66 -20.00
C GLY A 84 24.70 -6.75 -19.56
N MET A 85 24.17 -7.96 -19.40
CA MET A 85 24.81 -9.17 -18.90
C MET A 85 25.90 -9.67 -19.85
N GLN A 86 27.09 -10.02 -19.34
CA GLN A 86 28.03 -10.94 -20.01
C GLN A 86 29.05 -11.50 -19.00
N GLY A 87 29.31 -12.80 -19.08
CA GLY A 87 30.45 -13.46 -18.43
C GLY A 87 31.46 -13.90 -19.48
N ASP A 88 32.69 -14.19 -19.06
CA ASP A 88 33.40 -15.42 -19.40
C ASP A 88 34.63 -15.65 -18.50
N ALA A 89 35.11 -16.90 -18.48
CA ALA A 89 36.05 -17.52 -17.54
C ALA A 89 37.55 -17.42 -17.89
N SER A 90 38.44 -17.67 -16.90
CA SER A 90 39.67 -18.50 -17.04
C SER A 90 40.35 -18.80 -15.68
N GLU A 91 41.01 -19.95 -15.59
CA GLU A 91 41.30 -20.80 -14.42
C GLU A 91 42.63 -20.57 -13.66
N GLY A 92 42.74 -21.19 -12.46
CA GLY A 92 44.01 -21.62 -11.83
C GLY A 92 43.79 -22.36 -10.49
N PRO A 93 44.46 -23.50 -10.18
CA PRO A 93 43.86 -24.59 -9.38
C PRO A 93 44.33 -24.72 -7.93
N GLY A 94 43.47 -25.30 -7.08
CA GLY A 94 43.89 -26.22 -6.00
C GLY A 94 43.85 -25.70 -4.56
N ARG A 95 42.74 -25.96 -3.85
CA ARG A 95 42.73 -26.80 -2.62
C ARG A 95 41.29 -27.03 -2.17
N ALA A 96 40.84 -28.26 -2.30
CA ALA A 96 39.63 -28.75 -1.67
C ALA A 96 39.86 -28.89 -0.16
N SER A 97 39.01 -28.26 0.64
CA SER A 97 38.67 -28.74 1.98
C SER A 97 37.21 -28.39 2.29
N ALA A 98 36.36 -29.38 1.99
CA ALA A 98 35.15 -29.78 2.70
C ALA A 98 34.49 -28.78 3.67
N ALA A 99 33.38 -28.20 3.23
CA ALA A 99 32.12 -28.13 3.96
C ALA A 99 31.06 -27.51 3.02
N ALA A 100 30.69 -28.27 1.98
CA ALA A 100 29.58 -27.93 1.11
C ALA A 100 28.43 -28.91 1.39
N ASP A 101 27.67 -28.61 2.44
CA ASP A 101 26.26 -28.99 2.51
C ASP A 101 25.46 -27.72 2.17
N VAL A 102 25.40 -27.41 0.88
CA VAL A 102 24.47 -26.38 0.38
C VAL A 102 23.13 -27.07 0.17
N ASP A 103 22.32 -27.02 1.21
CA ASP A 103 20.94 -27.51 1.21
C ASP A 103 20.15 -26.81 0.08
N PHE A 104 19.71 -27.59 -0.92
CA PHE A 104 19.06 -27.09 -2.14
C PHE A 104 17.72 -26.35 -1.89
N ASP A 105 17.19 -26.44 -0.66
CA ASP A 105 15.93 -25.82 -0.26
C ASP A 105 16.06 -24.45 0.41
N THR A 106 17.26 -24.02 0.80
CA THR A 106 17.44 -22.76 1.53
C THR A 106 17.80 -21.60 0.61
N ALA A 107 16.86 -20.66 0.38
CA ALA A 107 17.09 -19.46 -0.42
C ALA A 107 17.43 -18.25 0.46
N ARG A 108 18.57 -17.59 0.20
CA ARG A 108 18.92 -16.29 0.81
C ARG A 108 18.14 -15.18 0.12
N ALA A 109 17.32 -14.46 0.88
CA ALA A 109 16.49 -13.38 0.37
C ALA A 109 16.86 -12.04 1.00
N LYS A 110 16.68 -11.00 0.19
CA LYS A 110 16.74 -9.60 0.62
C LYS A 110 15.32 -9.08 0.86
N PRO A 111 15.15 -8.05 1.69
CA PRO A 111 13.83 -7.50 1.95
C PRO A 111 13.12 -7.06 0.67
N LEU A 112 11.85 -7.44 0.57
CA LEU A 112 10.95 -7.01 -0.48
C LEU A 112 10.68 -5.51 -0.29
N ARG A 113 10.94 -4.72 -1.33
CA ARG A 113 10.61 -3.28 -1.44
C ARG A 113 11.35 -2.37 -0.44
N ARG A 114 12.28 -1.57 -0.97
CA ARG A 114 13.01 -0.53 -0.22
C ARG A 114 12.23 0.78 -0.22
N ASN A 115 12.21 1.47 0.92
CA ASN A 115 11.74 2.85 0.99
C ASN A 115 12.84 3.76 0.41
N SER A 116 12.60 4.36 -0.76
CA SER A 116 13.56 5.27 -1.40
C SER A 116 13.72 6.61 -0.67
N LEU A 117 12.86 6.91 0.31
CA LEU A 117 12.90 8.14 1.10
C LEU A 117 13.73 7.99 2.38
N THR A 118 13.75 6.82 3.02
CA THR A 118 14.53 6.59 4.26
C THR A 118 15.88 5.92 4.03
N GLY A 119 16.09 5.26 2.88
CA GLY A 119 17.35 4.59 2.58
C GLY A 119 17.61 3.32 3.39
N ASP A 120 16.62 2.82 4.13
CA ASP A 120 16.76 1.66 5.01
C ASP A 120 17.15 0.40 4.24
N VAL A 121 18.34 -0.12 4.52
CA VAL A 121 18.82 -1.40 4.03
C VAL A 121 18.30 -2.47 5.01
N GLY A 122 17.16 -3.08 4.70
CA GLY A 122 16.64 -4.15 5.56
C GLY A 122 17.56 -5.37 5.62
N GLN A 123 17.28 -6.25 6.57
CA GLN A 123 18.12 -7.39 6.91
C GLN A 123 17.98 -8.54 5.91
N GLU A 124 19.07 -9.28 5.70
CA GLU A 124 19.01 -10.54 4.96
C GLU A 124 18.38 -11.64 5.83
N PHE A 125 17.66 -12.55 5.18
CA PHE A 125 17.01 -13.67 5.83
C PHE A 125 17.01 -14.90 4.93
N LEU A 126 16.84 -16.07 5.55
CA LEU A 126 16.76 -17.36 4.89
C LEU A 126 15.30 -17.79 4.78
N ILE A 127 14.93 -18.30 3.61
CA ILE A 127 13.61 -18.86 3.31
C ILE A 127 13.78 -20.35 3.06
N HIS A 128 13.13 -21.16 3.88
CA HIS A 128 13.08 -22.62 3.74
C HIS A 128 11.77 -23.08 3.07
N ASN A 129 10.66 -22.35 3.24
CA ASN A 129 9.38 -22.67 2.60
C ASN A 129 9.01 -21.64 1.52
N LYS A 130 9.37 -21.95 0.27
CA LYS A 130 9.11 -21.07 -0.89
C LYS A 130 7.62 -20.89 -1.18
N PHE A 131 6.79 -21.93 -0.98
CA PHE A 131 5.35 -21.85 -1.23
C PHE A 131 4.68 -20.82 -0.31
N LEU A 132 4.91 -20.91 1.00
CA LEU A 132 4.35 -19.95 1.96
C LEU A 132 4.89 -18.55 1.73
N PHE A 133 6.18 -18.42 1.36
CA PHE A 133 6.75 -17.13 0.99
C PHE A 133 6.01 -16.48 -0.17
N TYR A 134 5.79 -17.18 -1.28
CA TYR A 134 5.05 -16.62 -2.42
C TYR A 134 3.57 -16.41 -2.10
N LEU A 135 2.94 -17.29 -1.34
CA LEU A 135 1.54 -17.16 -0.92
C LEU A 135 1.32 -15.89 -0.09
N PHE A 136 2.15 -15.64 0.92
CA PHE A 136 2.02 -14.44 1.76
C PHE A 136 2.54 -13.19 1.07
N THR A 137 3.51 -13.30 0.15
CA THR A 137 3.88 -12.19 -0.74
C THR A 137 2.70 -11.79 -1.62
N PHE A 138 2.02 -12.75 -2.24
CA PHE A 138 0.80 -12.48 -2.99
C PHE A 138 -0.30 -11.89 -2.09
N GLY A 139 -0.50 -12.45 -0.89
CA GLY A 139 -1.46 -11.93 0.08
C GLY A 139 -1.21 -10.47 0.46
N THR A 140 0.05 -10.05 0.63
CA THR A 140 0.35 -8.66 0.94
C THR A 140 0.14 -7.73 -0.27
N GLU A 141 0.37 -8.21 -1.49
CA GLU A 141 0.13 -7.43 -2.71
C GLU A 141 -1.35 -7.09 -2.91
N LEU A 142 -2.28 -7.92 -2.43
CA LEU A 142 -3.72 -7.62 -2.43
C LEU A 142 -4.09 -6.40 -1.56
N GLY A 143 -3.19 -5.92 -0.71
CA GLY A 143 -3.34 -4.68 0.06
C GLY A 143 -2.58 -3.48 -0.50
N ASN A 144 -1.87 -3.63 -1.62
CA ASN A 144 -1.00 -2.61 -2.19
C ASN A 144 -1.64 -1.82 -3.34
N GLU A 145 -1.07 -0.65 -3.64
CA GLU A 145 -1.50 0.25 -4.72
C GLU A 145 -1.67 -0.46 -6.07
N MET A 146 -0.70 -1.32 -6.45
CA MET A 146 -0.71 -1.98 -7.76
C MET A 146 -1.93 -2.89 -7.95
N PHE A 147 -2.36 -3.56 -6.88
CA PHE A 147 -3.59 -4.34 -6.89
C PHE A 147 -4.80 -3.44 -7.12
N PHE A 148 -4.92 -2.29 -6.45
CA PHE A 148 -6.07 -1.38 -6.63
C PHE A 148 -6.13 -0.77 -8.04
N ILE A 149 -4.99 -0.47 -8.66
CA ILE A 149 -4.92 0.03 -10.05
C ILE A 149 -5.44 -1.01 -11.05
N VAL A 150 -5.36 -2.30 -10.73
CA VAL A 150 -5.86 -3.39 -11.58
C VAL A 150 -7.31 -3.75 -11.23
N PHE A 151 -7.59 -3.90 -9.94
CA PHE A 151 -8.84 -4.46 -9.43
C PHE A 151 -10.05 -3.55 -9.66
N PHE A 152 -9.96 -2.27 -9.27
CA PHE A 152 -11.11 -1.35 -9.42
C PHE A 152 -11.50 -1.13 -10.87
N PRO A 153 -10.55 -0.91 -11.81
CA PRO A 153 -10.91 -0.77 -13.21
C PRO A 153 -11.45 -2.06 -13.82
N PHE A 154 -10.89 -3.22 -13.47
CA PHE A 154 -11.44 -4.50 -13.93
C PHE A 154 -12.88 -4.69 -13.47
N LEU A 155 -13.15 -4.46 -12.18
CA LEU A 155 -14.50 -4.55 -11.61
C LEU A 155 -15.46 -3.55 -12.28
N PHE A 156 -15.00 -2.32 -12.53
CA PHE A 156 -15.83 -1.27 -13.13
C PHE A 156 -16.14 -1.52 -14.61
N TRP A 157 -15.16 -1.94 -15.42
CA TRP A 157 -15.30 -2.05 -16.87
C TRP A 157 -15.87 -3.38 -17.35
N ASN A 158 -15.70 -4.45 -16.56
CA ASN A 158 -16.00 -5.81 -17.00
C ASN A 158 -17.06 -6.53 -16.16
N ILE A 159 -17.30 -6.09 -14.92
CA ILE A 159 -18.21 -6.79 -14.01
C ILE A 159 -19.43 -5.93 -13.71
N ASP A 160 -19.28 -4.87 -12.92
CA ASP A 160 -20.41 -4.08 -12.43
C ASP A 160 -19.95 -2.69 -11.95
N ALA A 161 -20.34 -1.66 -12.71
CA ALA A 161 -19.96 -0.28 -12.44
C ALA A 161 -20.54 0.24 -11.10
N LEU A 162 -21.77 -0.14 -10.74
CA LEU A 162 -22.41 0.26 -9.49
C LEU A 162 -21.64 -0.32 -8.30
N VAL A 163 -21.33 -1.62 -8.35
CA VAL A 163 -20.56 -2.30 -7.29
C VAL A 163 -19.20 -1.65 -7.14
N SER A 164 -18.48 -1.42 -8.25
CA SER A 164 -17.15 -0.82 -8.20
C SER A 164 -17.16 0.59 -7.63
N ARG A 165 -18.11 1.44 -8.05
CA ARG A 165 -18.22 2.83 -7.58
C ARG A 165 -18.49 2.90 -6.07
N ARG A 166 -19.40 2.06 -5.56
CA ARG A 166 -19.69 1.94 -4.12
C ARG A 166 -18.50 1.37 -3.34
N LEU A 167 -17.79 0.40 -3.91
CA LEU A 167 -16.61 -0.20 -3.30
C LEU A 167 -15.44 0.81 -3.19
N ILE A 168 -15.27 1.70 -4.18
CA ILE A 168 -14.28 2.79 -4.14
C ILE A 168 -14.56 3.74 -2.96
N VAL A 169 -15.83 4.07 -2.69
CA VAL A 169 -16.21 4.90 -1.54
C VAL A 169 -15.76 4.25 -0.24
N VAL A 170 -16.13 2.98 -0.02
CA VAL A 170 -15.75 2.25 1.19
C VAL A 170 -14.24 2.13 1.32
N TRP A 171 -13.51 1.85 0.22
CA TRP A 171 -12.06 1.78 0.21
C TRP A 171 -11.39 3.10 0.60
N ALA A 172 -11.81 4.22 -0.01
CA ALA A 172 -11.23 5.53 0.26
C ALA A 172 -11.44 5.94 1.72
N TRP A 173 -12.65 5.74 2.25
CA TRP A 173 -12.97 6.01 3.64
C TRP A 173 -12.24 5.08 4.61
N ASN A 174 -12.19 3.78 4.31
CA ASN A 174 -11.47 2.79 5.12
C ASN A 174 -9.98 3.13 5.24
N LEU A 175 -9.34 3.53 4.13
CA LEU A 175 -7.96 4.03 4.16
C LEU A 175 -7.83 5.31 4.96
N PHE A 176 -8.71 6.29 4.74
CA PHE A 176 -8.68 7.57 5.46
C PHE A 176 -8.78 7.36 6.99
N VAL A 177 -9.77 6.61 7.47
CA VAL A 177 -9.96 6.40 8.91
C VAL A 177 -8.84 5.55 9.50
N GLY A 178 -8.36 4.53 8.78
CA GLY A 178 -7.25 3.69 9.24
C GLY A 178 -5.94 4.45 9.37
N GLN A 179 -5.59 5.25 8.36
CA GLN A 179 -4.38 6.09 8.37
C GLN A 179 -4.47 7.21 9.40
N SER A 180 -5.63 7.88 9.52
CA SER A 180 -5.84 8.90 10.56
C SER A 180 -5.74 8.30 11.96
N THR A 181 -6.29 7.10 12.18
CA THR A 181 -6.21 6.41 13.47
C THR A 181 -4.76 6.04 13.82
N LYS A 182 -3.95 5.64 12.85
CA LYS A 182 -2.51 5.41 13.05
C LYS A 182 -1.79 6.64 13.58
N ASP A 183 -2.07 7.81 12.99
CA ASP A 183 -1.43 9.07 13.39
C ASP A 183 -1.93 9.57 14.76
N MET A 184 -3.12 9.15 15.19
CA MET A 184 -3.66 9.41 16.52
C MET A 184 -3.08 8.46 17.58
N VAL A 185 -3.01 7.15 17.29
CA VAL A 185 -2.60 6.11 18.25
C VAL A 185 -1.08 6.04 18.37
N ARG A 186 -0.34 6.31 17.29
CA ARG A 186 1.13 6.38 17.23
C ARG A 186 1.85 5.13 17.75
N TRP A 187 1.24 3.97 17.52
CA TRP A 187 1.76 2.70 18.02
C TRP A 187 3.01 2.27 17.26
N SER A 188 4.05 1.85 17.98
CA SER A 188 5.30 1.37 17.38
C SER A 188 5.16 -0.02 16.75
N ARG A 189 5.89 -0.27 15.66
CA ARG A 189 5.98 -1.57 14.99
C ARG A 189 6.58 -2.66 15.91
N PRO A 190 6.34 -3.96 15.66
CA PRO A 190 7.00 -5.04 16.38
C PRO A 190 8.53 -4.92 16.30
N ALA A 191 9.20 -5.11 17.44
CA ALA A 191 10.66 -4.99 17.54
C ALA A 191 11.39 -6.03 16.68
N SER A 192 12.50 -5.60 16.08
CA SER A 192 13.42 -6.43 15.30
C SER A 192 14.84 -6.20 15.83
N PRO A 193 15.53 -7.21 16.41
CA PRO A 193 15.07 -8.60 16.68
C PRO A 193 13.94 -8.69 17.73
N PRO A 194 13.20 -9.82 17.83
CA PRO A 194 13.41 -11.11 17.15
C PRO A 194 12.68 -11.24 15.80
N VAL A 195 11.83 -10.28 15.43
CA VAL A 195 11.03 -10.33 14.19
C VAL A 195 11.90 -10.00 12.98
N VAL A 196 11.74 -10.75 11.90
CA VAL A 196 12.40 -10.45 10.60
C VAL A 196 11.52 -9.50 9.81
N LYS A 197 12.04 -8.34 9.41
CA LYS A 197 11.32 -7.39 8.54
C LYS A 197 11.49 -7.80 7.07
N VAL A 198 10.56 -8.61 6.59
CA VAL A 198 10.57 -9.11 5.19
C VAL A 198 10.23 -7.99 4.21
N GLU A 199 9.40 -7.03 4.62
CA GLU A 199 9.09 -5.80 3.89
C GLU A 199 9.62 -4.58 4.66
N VAL A 200 10.21 -3.60 3.97
CA VAL A 200 10.83 -2.41 4.65
C VAL A 200 10.09 -1.11 4.32
N PHE A 201 9.31 -1.08 3.24
CA PHE A 201 8.69 0.14 2.72
C PHE A 201 7.91 0.94 3.79
N TYR A 202 7.15 0.24 4.64
CA TYR A 202 6.26 0.83 5.65
C TYR A 202 6.86 0.90 7.06
N ASN A 203 8.19 0.71 7.22
CA ASN A 203 8.82 0.64 8.54
C ASN A 203 8.78 1.99 9.31
N SER A 204 8.70 3.11 8.58
CA SER A 204 8.55 4.45 9.15
C SER A 204 7.12 4.82 9.52
N GLU A 205 6.13 3.95 9.25
CA GLU A 205 4.73 4.19 9.63
C GLU A 205 4.38 3.55 10.98
N TYR A 206 3.45 4.20 11.69
CA TYR A 206 2.78 3.63 12.85
C TYR A 206 2.05 2.32 12.50
N SER A 207 1.95 1.44 13.50
CA SER A 207 1.58 0.05 13.30
C SER A 207 0.09 -0.24 13.52
N MET A 208 -0.56 0.44 14.45
CA MET A 208 -1.95 0.16 14.85
C MET A 208 -2.90 1.24 14.34
N PRO A 209 -4.03 0.89 13.70
CA PRO A 209 -4.41 -0.45 13.22
C PRO A 209 -3.65 -0.86 11.94
N SER A 210 -3.66 -2.16 11.62
CA SER A 210 -3.10 -2.61 10.34
C SER A 210 -4.00 -2.22 9.18
N THR A 211 -3.61 -1.22 8.38
CA THR A 211 -4.38 -0.75 7.22
C THR A 211 -4.48 -1.77 6.09
N HIS A 212 -3.48 -2.64 5.93
CA HIS A 212 -3.56 -3.78 5.01
C HIS A 212 -4.58 -4.80 5.48
N ALA A 213 -4.58 -5.16 6.78
CA ALA A 213 -5.62 -6.04 7.34
C ALA A 213 -7.00 -5.40 7.22
N MET A 214 -7.08 -4.08 7.46
CA MET A 214 -8.33 -3.34 7.30
C MET A 214 -8.86 -3.45 5.88
N THR A 215 -8.06 -3.07 4.88
CA THR A 215 -8.48 -3.10 3.47
C THR A 215 -8.70 -4.52 2.96
N GLY A 216 -7.86 -5.46 3.38
CA GLY A 216 -8.01 -6.89 3.12
C GLY A 216 -9.25 -7.52 3.73
N THR A 217 -9.88 -6.87 4.72
CA THR A 217 -11.19 -7.24 5.27
C THR A 217 -12.31 -6.46 4.57
N ALA A 218 -12.19 -5.13 4.52
CA ALA A 218 -13.24 -4.24 4.04
C ALA A 218 -13.62 -4.51 2.58
N ILE A 219 -12.64 -4.68 1.69
CA ILE A 219 -12.90 -4.91 0.26
C ILE A 219 -13.66 -6.22 0.01
N PRO A 220 -13.15 -7.41 0.39
CA PRO A 220 -13.83 -8.66 0.06
C PRO A 220 -15.22 -8.76 0.71
N PHE A 221 -15.39 -8.33 1.95
CA PHE A 221 -16.70 -8.35 2.61
C PHE A 221 -17.65 -7.31 2.02
N CYS A 222 -17.20 -6.10 1.67
CA CYS A 222 -18.03 -5.12 0.98
C CYS A 222 -18.44 -5.60 -0.42
N LEU A 223 -17.49 -6.18 -1.17
CA LEU A 223 -17.79 -6.79 -2.47
C LEU A 223 -18.87 -7.86 -2.33
N PHE A 224 -18.71 -8.79 -1.37
CA PHE A 224 -19.71 -9.82 -1.09
C PHE A 224 -21.08 -9.24 -0.73
N MET A 225 -21.14 -8.23 0.14
CA MET A 225 -22.40 -7.57 0.52
C MET A 225 -23.07 -6.85 -0.66
N LEU A 226 -22.29 -6.27 -1.57
CA LEU A 226 -22.80 -5.55 -2.74
C LEU A 226 -23.25 -6.49 -3.87
N THR A 227 -22.63 -7.66 -3.99
CA THR A 227 -22.94 -8.62 -5.07
C THR A 227 -23.95 -9.68 -4.65
N TYR A 228 -24.08 -9.99 -3.35
CA TYR A 228 -25.04 -10.98 -2.87
C TYR A 228 -26.49 -10.49 -3.06
N GLY A 229 -27.32 -11.27 -3.75
CA GLY A 229 -28.67 -10.88 -4.14
C GLY A 229 -28.74 -10.02 -5.40
N ARG A 230 -27.63 -9.40 -5.82
CA ARG A 230 -27.50 -8.69 -7.10
C ARG A 230 -27.05 -9.62 -8.22
N TRP A 231 -26.11 -10.52 -7.94
CA TRP A 231 -25.62 -11.56 -8.83
C TRP A 231 -26.04 -12.94 -8.31
N GLN A 232 -26.38 -13.85 -9.23
CA GLN A 232 -26.77 -15.21 -8.91
C GLN A 232 -25.53 -16.07 -8.62
N TYR A 233 -25.25 -16.30 -7.34
CA TYR A 233 -24.27 -17.29 -6.88
C TYR A 233 -24.60 -17.78 -5.45
N PRO A 234 -24.12 -18.96 -5.02
CA PRO A 234 -24.41 -19.48 -3.67
C PRO A 234 -23.77 -18.64 -2.56
N PHE A 235 -24.52 -18.37 -1.48
CA PHE A 235 -24.04 -17.61 -0.31
C PHE A 235 -22.69 -18.12 0.19
N LEU A 236 -22.57 -19.43 0.40
CA LEU A 236 -21.37 -20.05 0.96
C LEU A 236 -20.14 -19.83 0.08
N PHE A 237 -20.30 -19.83 -1.25
CA PHE A 237 -19.21 -19.56 -2.17
C PHE A 237 -18.68 -18.13 -1.99
N GLY A 238 -19.56 -17.13 -2.04
CA GLY A 238 -19.15 -15.73 -1.87
C GLY A 238 -18.55 -15.45 -0.50
N PHE A 239 -19.14 -16.02 0.57
CA PHE A 239 -18.62 -15.89 1.92
C PHE A 239 -17.24 -16.53 2.09
N CYS A 240 -17.04 -17.74 1.55
CA CYS A 240 -15.74 -18.42 1.59
C CYS A 240 -14.66 -17.65 0.83
N VAL A 241 -14.98 -17.07 -0.33
CA VAL A 241 -14.04 -16.21 -1.08
C VAL A 241 -13.67 -14.98 -0.25
N ALA A 242 -14.66 -14.30 0.33
CA ALA A 242 -14.41 -13.11 1.13
C ALA A 242 -13.57 -13.40 2.38
N LEU A 243 -13.90 -14.48 3.10
CA LEU A 243 -13.17 -14.92 4.28
C LEU A 243 -11.74 -15.37 3.93
N SER A 244 -11.57 -16.15 2.86
CA SER A 244 -10.24 -16.64 2.44
C SER A 244 -9.32 -15.49 2.05
N TRP A 245 -9.85 -14.51 1.30
CA TRP A 245 -9.11 -13.27 0.99
C TRP A 245 -8.71 -12.55 2.27
N SER A 246 -9.67 -12.30 3.17
CA SER A 246 -9.42 -11.58 4.42
C SER A 246 -8.37 -12.26 5.29
N VAL A 247 -8.46 -13.57 5.45
CA VAL A 247 -7.49 -14.36 6.22
C VAL A 247 -6.12 -14.32 5.55
N LEU A 248 -6.04 -14.49 4.23
CA LEU A 248 -4.78 -14.45 3.49
C LEU A 248 -4.04 -13.12 3.68
N VAL A 249 -4.73 -12.00 3.52
CA VAL A 249 -4.14 -10.66 3.74
C VAL A 249 -3.74 -10.47 5.20
N CYS A 250 -4.61 -10.80 6.15
CA CYS A 250 -4.33 -10.63 7.58
C CYS A 250 -3.09 -11.43 8.02
N VAL A 251 -3.02 -12.71 7.66
CA VAL A 251 -1.91 -13.59 8.02
C VAL A 251 -0.62 -13.13 7.33
N SER A 252 -0.69 -12.65 6.07
CA SER A 252 0.49 -12.12 5.38
C SER A 252 1.16 -10.96 6.11
N ARG A 253 0.41 -10.12 6.84
CA ARG A 253 0.97 -8.98 7.58
C ARG A 253 1.78 -9.40 8.80
N VAL A 254 1.37 -10.50 9.45
CA VAL A 254 2.16 -11.15 10.51
C VAL A 254 3.38 -11.82 9.89
N TYR A 255 3.22 -12.53 8.77
CA TYR A 255 4.34 -13.16 8.06
C TYR A 255 5.43 -12.16 7.64
N MET A 256 5.04 -11.00 7.12
CA MET A 256 5.98 -9.96 6.68
C MET A 256 6.73 -9.29 7.85
N GLY A 257 6.35 -9.57 9.10
CA GLY A 257 6.96 -8.98 10.29
C GLY A 257 6.58 -7.51 10.52
N MET A 258 5.57 -7.01 9.78
CA MET A 258 5.17 -5.61 9.83
C MET A 258 4.17 -5.32 10.94
N HIS A 259 3.40 -6.32 11.37
CA HIS A 259 2.37 -6.15 12.38
C HIS A 259 2.36 -7.29 13.42
N SER A 260 1.92 -6.97 14.64
CA SER A 260 1.61 -7.96 15.68
C SER A 260 0.22 -8.57 15.45
N VAL A 261 -0.10 -9.65 16.18
CA VAL A 261 -1.41 -10.31 16.10
C VAL A 261 -2.52 -9.35 16.57
N LEU A 262 -2.27 -8.59 17.64
CA LEU A 262 -3.21 -7.58 18.15
C LEU A 262 -3.59 -6.54 17.09
N GLU A 263 -2.61 -6.03 16.34
CA GLU A 263 -2.82 -4.98 15.34
C GLU A 263 -3.63 -5.48 14.13
N VAL A 264 -3.44 -6.74 13.76
CA VAL A 264 -4.21 -7.41 12.70
C VAL A 264 -5.65 -7.65 13.15
N ILE A 265 -5.87 -8.16 14.37
CA ILE A 265 -7.22 -8.32 14.94
C ILE A 265 -7.92 -6.97 15.05
N THR A 266 -7.23 -5.94 15.52
CA THR A 266 -7.78 -4.58 15.61
C THR A 266 -8.17 -4.07 14.23
N GLY A 267 -7.32 -4.23 13.22
CA GLY A 267 -7.63 -3.84 11.85
C GLY A 267 -8.84 -4.58 11.28
N PHE A 268 -8.93 -5.89 11.49
CA PHE A 268 -10.09 -6.70 11.07
C PHE A 268 -11.40 -6.21 11.71
N LEU A 269 -11.43 -6.09 13.04
CA LEU A 269 -12.61 -5.64 13.78
C LEU A 269 -12.99 -4.20 13.42
N TYR A 270 -12.00 -3.33 13.22
CA TYR A 270 -12.25 -1.95 12.85
C TYR A 270 -12.86 -1.85 11.45
N SER A 271 -12.42 -2.66 10.50
CA SER A 271 -13.07 -2.73 9.18
C SER A 271 -14.51 -3.22 9.26
N LEU A 272 -14.82 -4.21 10.10
CA LEU A 272 -16.20 -4.62 10.29
C LEU A 272 -17.08 -3.49 10.84
N LEU A 273 -16.54 -2.66 11.74
CA LEU A 273 -17.22 -1.46 12.24
C LEU A 273 -17.45 -0.43 11.11
N VAL A 274 -16.43 -0.17 10.29
CA VAL A 274 -16.54 0.72 9.12
C VAL A 274 -17.61 0.19 8.16
N LEU A 275 -17.61 -1.11 7.86
CA LEU A 275 -18.61 -1.73 7.01
C LEU A 275 -20.02 -1.62 7.58
N ALA A 276 -20.20 -1.88 8.87
CA ALA A 276 -21.49 -1.75 9.55
C ALA A 276 -22.02 -0.30 9.50
N PHE A 277 -21.13 0.69 9.60
CA PHE A 277 -21.48 2.10 9.43
C PHE A 277 -21.89 2.45 7.99
N PHE A 278 -21.13 1.98 7.00
CA PHE A 278 -21.38 2.31 5.59
C PHE A 278 -22.59 1.58 5.01
N GLN A 279 -22.86 0.34 5.43
CA GLN A 279 -23.93 -0.49 4.88
C GLN A 279 -25.29 0.25 4.72
N PRO A 280 -25.85 0.92 5.74
CA PRO A 280 -27.15 1.61 5.61
C PRO A 280 -27.11 2.93 4.82
N ILE A 281 -25.93 3.54 4.62
CA ILE A 281 -25.80 4.88 4.02
C ILE A 281 -25.21 4.85 2.60
N LEU A 282 -24.59 3.75 2.19
CA LEU A 282 -23.85 3.65 0.94
C LEU A 282 -24.71 3.95 -0.29
N ASP A 283 -25.96 3.50 -0.29
CA ASP A 283 -26.95 3.77 -1.34
C ASP A 283 -27.30 5.27 -1.44
N ARG A 284 -27.41 5.94 -0.29
CA ARG A 284 -27.68 7.39 -0.22
C ARG A 284 -26.49 8.21 -0.71
N ILE A 285 -25.27 7.79 -0.35
CA ILE A 285 -24.04 8.44 -0.81
C ILE A 285 -23.93 8.32 -2.34
N ASP A 286 -24.13 7.11 -2.87
CA ASP A 286 -24.08 6.83 -4.31
C ASP A 286 -25.12 7.64 -5.08
N THR A 287 -26.38 7.62 -4.61
CA THR A 287 -27.47 8.41 -5.21
C THR A 287 -27.17 9.91 -5.17
N PHE A 288 -26.64 10.42 -4.05
CA PHE A 288 -26.24 11.82 -3.94
C PHE A 288 -25.12 12.16 -4.93
N TYR A 289 -24.09 11.33 -5.06
CA TYR A 289 -23.01 11.55 -6.02
C TYR A 289 -23.49 11.58 -7.47
N MET A 290 -24.49 10.78 -7.83
CA MET A 290 -25.00 10.76 -9.21
C MET A 290 -25.98 11.89 -9.52
N THR A 291 -26.89 12.21 -8.60
CA THR A 291 -28.07 13.06 -8.90
C THR A 291 -28.10 14.39 -8.14
N GLY A 292 -27.30 14.56 -7.09
CA GLY A 292 -27.33 15.74 -6.25
C GLY A 292 -26.76 16.97 -6.96
N GLN A 293 -27.57 18.04 -7.08
CA GLN A 293 -27.15 19.30 -7.70
C GLN A 293 -25.86 19.88 -7.09
N TYR A 294 -25.71 19.76 -5.76
CA TYR A 294 -24.53 20.24 -5.04
C TYR A 294 -23.44 19.17 -4.86
N ALA A 295 -23.61 17.98 -5.43
CA ALA A 295 -22.69 16.87 -5.22
C ALA A 295 -21.24 17.18 -5.63
N PRO A 296 -20.96 17.81 -6.80
CA PRO A 296 -19.59 18.13 -7.17
C PRO A 296 -18.87 19.01 -6.15
N LEU A 297 -19.56 20.06 -5.67
CA LEU A 297 -19.01 20.97 -4.67
C LEU A 297 -18.79 20.25 -3.33
N VAL A 298 -19.78 19.50 -2.85
CA VAL A 298 -19.70 18.77 -1.58
C VAL A 298 -18.61 17.70 -1.62
N VAL A 299 -18.45 16.98 -2.72
CA VAL A 299 -17.38 15.98 -2.91
C VAL A 299 -16.01 16.64 -2.78
N VAL A 300 -15.77 17.73 -3.52
CA VAL A 300 -14.48 18.43 -3.48
C VAL A 300 -14.20 18.98 -2.08
N VAL A 301 -15.16 19.72 -1.50
CA VAL A 301 -14.99 20.34 -0.18
C VAL A 301 -14.78 19.29 0.91
N SER A 302 -15.57 18.21 0.90
CA SER A 302 -15.45 17.15 1.91
C SER A 302 -14.11 16.42 1.80
N HIS A 303 -13.68 15.98 0.62
CA HIS A 303 -12.44 15.20 0.48
C HIS A 303 -11.19 16.06 0.71
N VAL A 304 -11.19 17.32 0.26
CA VAL A 304 -10.10 18.25 0.60
C VAL A 304 -10.09 18.55 2.10
N GLY A 305 -11.26 18.81 2.70
CA GLY A 305 -11.40 19.06 4.14
C GLY A 305 -10.90 17.90 5.00
N LEU A 306 -11.29 16.66 4.65
CA LEU A 306 -10.79 15.45 5.30
C LEU A 306 -9.26 15.31 5.15
N GLY A 307 -8.73 15.61 3.97
CA GLY A 307 -7.28 15.64 3.74
C GLY A 307 -6.59 16.64 4.67
N LEU A 308 -7.08 17.88 4.74
CA LEU A 308 -6.52 18.90 5.63
C LEU A 308 -6.56 18.49 7.10
N VAL A 309 -7.66 17.86 7.54
CA VAL A 309 -7.78 17.33 8.91
C VAL A 309 -6.75 16.24 9.16
N ALA A 310 -6.62 15.25 8.28
CA ALA A 310 -5.61 14.19 8.42
C ALA A 310 -4.19 14.75 8.43
N PHE A 311 -3.89 15.75 7.60
CA PHE A 311 -2.55 16.34 7.52
C PHE A 311 -2.21 17.27 8.69
N SER A 312 -3.21 17.69 9.46
CA SER A 312 -3.03 18.47 10.69
C SER A 312 -2.58 17.61 11.87
N LEU A 313 -2.68 16.27 11.79
CA LEU A 313 -2.20 15.36 12.83
C LEU A 313 -0.67 15.27 12.78
N ASP A 314 0.00 15.80 13.81
CA ASP A 314 1.39 16.28 13.76
C ASP A 314 2.47 15.17 13.77
N SER A 315 2.92 14.70 12.59
CA SER A 315 4.20 13.99 12.32
C SER A 315 4.30 13.59 10.83
N TRP A 316 5.44 13.82 10.16
CA TRP A 316 5.65 13.36 8.78
C TRP A 316 5.68 11.82 8.71
N SER A 317 4.85 11.22 7.85
CA SER A 317 4.78 9.78 7.59
C SER A 317 4.37 9.52 6.14
N THR A 318 4.76 8.37 5.57
CA THR A 318 4.36 7.96 4.20
C THR A 318 2.86 7.76 4.06
N SER A 319 2.17 7.47 5.17
CA SER A 319 0.71 7.34 5.30
C SER A 319 -0.08 8.55 4.79
N ARG A 320 0.46 9.76 4.93
CA ARG A 320 -0.20 10.99 4.45
C ARG A 320 -0.33 11.02 2.93
N GLY A 321 0.71 10.57 2.23
CA GLY A 321 0.68 10.47 0.78
C GLY A 321 -0.36 9.47 0.29
N ASP A 322 -0.48 8.33 0.98
CA ASP A 322 -1.47 7.30 0.68
C ASP A 322 -2.90 7.80 0.95
N THR A 323 -3.08 8.59 2.01
CA THR A 323 -4.36 9.25 2.34
C THR A 323 -4.75 10.27 1.28
N ALA A 324 -3.82 11.13 0.84
CA ALA A 324 -4.05 12.10 -0.23
C ALA A 324 -4.49 11.41 -1.53
N GLN A 325 -3.82 10.30 -1.86
CA GLN A 325 -4.11 9.49 -3.04
C GLN A 325 -5.49 8.80 -2.95
N ALA A 326 -5.85 8.24 -1.80
CA ALA A 326 -7.15 7.59 -1.58
C ALA A 326 -8.30 8.60 -1.69
N LEU A 327 -8.19 9.74 -1.00
CA LEU A 327 -9.18 10.82 -1.06
C LEU A 327 -9.27 11.43 -2.47
N GLY A 328 -8.14 11.62 -3.14
CA GLY A 328 -8.11 12.07 -4.53
C GLY A 328 -8.88 11.12 -5.44
N THR A 329 -8.53 9.83 -5.42
CA THR A 329 -9.20 8.78 -6.20
C THR A 329 -10.71 8.75 -5.93
N GLY A 330 -11.11 8.79 -4.65
CA GLY A 330 -12.53 8.79 -4.24
C GLY A 330 -13.28 10.01 -4.78
N ALA A 331 -12.71 11.20 -4.65
CA ALA A 331 -13.29 12.43 -5.18
C ALA A 331 -13.42 12.39 -6.71
N GLY A 332 -12.37 11.93 -7.41
CA GLY A 332 -12.37 11.77 -8.85
C GLY A 332 -13.44 10.82 -9.36
N ALA A 333 -13.56 9.64 -8.74
CA ALA A 333 -14.57 8.65 -9.08
C ALA A 333 -16.00 9.16 -8.81
N ALA A 334 -16.22 9.87 -7.71
CA ALA A 334 -17.51 10.48 -7.38
C ALA A 334 -17.90 11.58 -8.39
N LEU A 335 -16.99 12.50 -8.71
CA LEU A 335 -17.20 13.54 -9.73
C LEU A 335 -17.48 12.95 -11.12
N ALA A 336 -16.73 11.91 -11.51
CA ALA A 336 -16.96 11.23 -12.78
C ALA A 336 -18.32 10.52 -12.81
N SER A 337 -18.81 10.03 -11.67
CA SER A 337 -20.13 9.40 -11.60
C SER A 337 -21.26 10.40 -11.76
N TYR A 338 -21.12 11.61 -11.20
CA TYR A 338 -22.02 12.73 -11.48
C TYR A 338 -22.04 13.04 -12.98
N VAL A 339 -20.87 13.23 -13.59
CA VAL A 339 -20.74 13.56 -15.03
C VAL A 339 -21.32 12.46 -15.92
N ASN A 340 -21.06 11.18 -15.60
CA ASN A 340 -21.63 10.05 -16.33
C ASN A 340 -23.15 10.02 -16.28
N CYS A 341 -23.75 10.36 -15.14
CA CYS A 341 -25.19 10.45 -14.99
C CYS A 341 -25.76 11.56 -15.89
N GLN A 342 -25.18 12.76 -15.82
CA GLN A 342 -25.60 13.91 -16.63
C GLN A 342 -25.46 13.67 -18.13
N LEU A 343 -24.42 12.95 -18.56
CA LEU A 343 -24.16 12.63 -19.96
C LEU A 343 -24.84 11.33 -20.44
N GLY A 344 -25.52 10.60 -19.55
CA GLY A 344 -26.14 9.30 -19.87
C GLY A 344 -25.15 8.25 -20.39
N LEU A 345 -23.90 8.27 -19.92
CA LEU A 345 -22.82 7.40 -20.41
C LEU A 345 -22.85 6.01 -19.79
N LEU A 346 -23.28 5.91 -18.53
CA LEU A 346 -23.40 4.66 -17.79
C LEU A 346 -24.75 4.64 -17.08
N LEU A 347 -25.63 3.75 -17.52
CA LEU A 347 -26.94 3.50 -16.92
C LEU A 347 -26.86 2.18 -16.18
N ASP A 348 -27.16 2.23 -14.88
CA ASP A 348 -27.22 1.02 -14.08
C ASP A 348 -28.39 0.14 -14.54
N PRO A 349 -28.26 -1.21 -14.51
CA PRO A 349 -29.35 -2.11 -14.88
C PRO A 349 -30.62 -1.82 -14.05
N PRO A 350 -31.81 -1.85 -14.66
CA PRO A 350 -33.05 -1.63 -13.92
C PRO A 350 -33.28 -2.74 -12.89
N LEU A 351 -33.99 -2.43 -11.80
CA LEU A 351 -34.28 -3.39 -10.74
C LEU A 351 -34.99 -4.67 -11.24
N SER A 352 -35.76 -4.57 -12.33
CA SER A 352 -36.42 -5.72 -12.98
C SER A 352 -35.46 -6.70 -13.64
N ALA A 353 -34.20 -6.31 -13.90
CA ALA A 353 -33.18 -7.19 -14.47
C ALA A 353 -32.43 -8.00 -13.39
N LEU A 354 -32.72 -7.78 -12.11
CA LEU A 354 -32.09 -8.48 -11.00
C LEU A 354 -32.83 -9.78 -10.64
N PRO A 355 -32.12 -10.83 -10.19
CA PRO A 355 -30.66 -10.91 -10.04
C PRO A 355 -29.95 -11.24 -11.37
N LEU A 356 -28.79 -10.61 -11.58
CA LEU A 356 -27.93 -10.79 -12.75
C LEU A 356 -27.35 -12.20 -12.79
N THR A 357 -27.40 -12.86 -13.95
CA THR A 357 -26.78 -14.16 -14.19
C THR A 357 -25.35 -13.97 -14.72
N LEU A 358 -24.44 -14.88 -14.36
CA LEU A 358 -23.12 -14.88 -14.99
C LEU A 358 -23.29 -15.23 -16.49
N PRO A 359 -22.78 -14.39 -17.40
CA PRO A 359 -22.81 -14.71 -18.82
C PRO A 359 -21.95 -15.95 -19.10
N THR A 360 -22.28 -16.69 -20.15
CA THR A 360 -21.45 -17.81 -20.60
C THR A 360 -20.07 -17.28 -21.00
N ILE A 361 -19.02 -17.92 -20.47
CA ILE A 361 -17.63 -17.53 -20.74
C ILE A 361 -17.29 -17.93 -22.18
N SER A 362 -17.55 -17.02 -23.11
CA SER A 362 -17.19 -17.16 -24.52
C SER A 362 -15.84 -16.52 -24.79
N THR A 363 -15.12 -17.04 -25.79
CA THR A 363 -13.84 -16.47 -26.25
C THR A 363 -13.99 -14.99 -26.60
N GLY A 364 -15.11 -14.60 -27.22
CA GLY A 364 -15.40 -13.20 -27.55
C GLY A 364 -15.52 -12.30 -26.32
N LEU A 365 -16.21 -12.77 -25.26
CA LEU A 365 -16.31 -12.03 -24.00
C LEU A 365 -14.94 -11.86 -23.34
N VAL A 366 -14.13 -12.92 -23.31
CA VAL A 366 -12.78 -12.88 -22.73
C VAL A 366 -11.88 -11.90 -23.50
N ILE A 367 -11.85 -11.99 -24.83
CA ILE A 367 -11.07 -11.07 -25.67
C ILE A 367 -11.52 -9.62 -25.47
N ARG A 368 -12.83 -9.36 -25.45
CA ARG A 368 -13.36 -8.00 -25.22
C ARG A 368 -12.98 -7.48 -23.84
N SER A 369 -13.08 -8.31 -22.80
CA SER A 369 -12.72 -7.94 -21.43
C SER A 369 -11.23 -7.62 -21.30
N LEU A 370 -10.36 -8.44 -21.94
CA LEU A 370 -8.93 -8.20 -22.02
C LEU A 370 -8.60 -6.91 -22.79
N LEU A 371 -9.24 -6.67 -23.93
CA LEU A 371 -9.04 -5.44 -24.72
C LEU A 371 -9.44 -4.19 -23.93
N ARG A 372 -10.64 -4.20 -23.31
CA ARG A 372 -11.08 -3.13 -22.41
C ARG A 372 -10.04 -2.88 -21.33
N PHE A 373 -9.62 -3.95 -20.66
CA PHE A 373 -8.67 -3.85 -19.55
C PHE A 373 -7.31 -3.28 -20.00
N LEU A 374 -6.70 -3.81 -21.06
CA LEU A 374 -5.40 -3.36 -21.56
C LEU A 374 -5.43 -1.91 -22.05
N ILE A 375 -6.44 -1.56 -22.87
CA ILE A 375 -6.60 -0.20 -23.39
C ILE A 375 -6.86 0.77 -22.24
N GLY A 376 -7.79 0.43 -21.34
CA GLY A 376 -8.15 1.26 -20.21
C GLY A 376 -6.98 1.50 -19.26
N VAL A 377 -6.25 0.44 -18.86
CA VAL A 377 -5.06 0.58 -17.99
C VAL A 377 -3.99 1.42 -18.68
N THR A 378 -3.76 1.24 -19.98
CA THR A 378 -2.81 2.07 -20.74
C THR A 378 -3.19 3.55 -20.65
N VAL A 379 -4.48 3.88 -20.86
CA VAL A 379 -4.99 5.25 -20.71
C VAL A 379 -4.80 5.78 -19.29
N LEU A 380 -5.05 4.97 -18.25
CA LEU A 380 -4.84 5.37 -16.86
C LEU A 380 -3.37 5.63 -16.53
N LEU A 381 -2.45 4.79 -17.03
CA LEU A 381 -1.01 4.97 -16.83
C LEU A 381 -0.50 6.23 -17.54
N ILE A 382 -0.94 6.46 -18.78
CA ILE A 382 -0.63 7.70 -19.52
C ILE A 382 -1.18 8.91 -18.77
N THR A 383 -2.44 8.86 -18.32
CA THR A 383 -3.06 9.93 -17.52
C THR A 383 -2.22 10.23 -16.28
N ARG A 384 -1.81 9.20 -15.53
CA ARG A 384 -0.95 9.35 -14.34
C ARG A 384 0.39 9.99 -14.69
N MET A 385 1.04 9.57 -15.77
CA MET A 385 2.31 10.12 -16.22
C MET A 385 2.20 11.60 -16.62
N VAL A 386 1.23 11.93 -17.47
CA VAL A 386 0.97 13.30 -17.94
C VAL A 386 0.62 14.20 -16.77
N MET A 387 -0.34 13.80 -15.93
CA MET A 387 -0.76 14.61 -14.79
C MET A 387 0.39 14.83 -13.81
N LYS A 388 1.26 13.84 -13.59
CA LYS A 388 2.45 14.01 -12.75
C LYS A 388 3.47 14.98 -13.36
N ALA A 389 3.67 14.92 -14.67
CA ALA A 389 4.58 15.81 -15.40
C ALA A 389 4.08 17.26 -15.42
N VAL A 390 2.77 17.48 -15.41
CA VAL A 390 2.16 18.82 -15.40
C VAL A 390 2.02 19.37 -13.97
N THR A 391 1.49 18.58 -13.05
CA THR A 391 1.11 19.05 -11.71
C THR A 391 2.32 19.38 -10.84
N VAL A 392 3.39 18.58 -10.90
CA VAL A 392 4.55 18.80 -10.02
C VAL A 392 5.27 20.13 -10.34
N PRO A 393 5.65 20.44 -11.59
CA PRO A 393 6.26 21.73 -11.92
C PRO A 393 5.32 22.91 -11.66
N PHE A 394 4.01 22.74 -11.90
CA PHE A 394 3.02 23.77 -11.58
C PHE A 394 3.03 24.11 -10.08
N LEU A 395 2.99 23.11 -9.20
CA LEU A 395 3.05 23.32 -7.76
C LEU A 395 4.39 23.92 -7.32
N CYS A 396 5.52 23.51 -7.91
CA CYS A 396 6.82 24.13 -7.64
C CYS A 396 6.77 25.64 -7.91
N ARG A 397 6.20 26.06 -9.04
CA ARG A 397 6.06 27.48 -9.40
C ARG A 397 5.15 28.23 -8.43
N VAL A 398 4.00 27.65 -8.07
CA VAL A 398 3.04 28.27 -7.13
C VAL A 398 3.66 28.47 -5.74
N PHE A 399 4.49 27.53 -5.28
CA PHE A 399 5.14 27.60 -3.97
C PHE A 399 6.55 28.20 -3.97
N GLY A 400 7.05 28.67 -5.12
CA GLY A 400 8.38 29.27 -5.24
C GLY A 400 9.54 28.30 -4.94
N LEU A 401 9.36 27.00 -5.21
CA LEU A 401 10.38 25.97 -4.96
C LEU A 401 11.18 25.67 -6.25
N PRO A 402 12.50 25.39 -6.15
CA PRO A 402 13.32 25.07 -7.30
C PRO A 402 12.80 23.82 -8.02
N SER A 403 12.67 23.90 -9.35
CA SER A 403 12.11 22.84 -10.20
C SER A 403 13.14 21.87 -10.76
N ASP A 404 14.43 22.11 -10.49
CA ASP A 404 15.54 21.44 -11.17
C ASP A 404 15.67 19.97 -10.75
N ASP A 405 15.32 19.65 -9.49
CA ASP A 405 15.17 18.27 -9.03
C ASP A 405 13.72 17.95 -8.61
N VAL A 406 12.96 17.42 -9.57
CA VAL A 406 11.59 16.94 -9.39
C VAL A 406 11.49 15.85 -8.32
N ARG A 407 12.56 15.07 -8.05
CA ARG A 407 12.55 14.05 -6.99
C ARG A 407 12.62 14.69 -5.63
N GLN A 408 13.50 15.67 -5.43
CA GLN A 408 13.62 16.41 -4.18
C GLN A 408 12.38 17.28 -3.90
N ALA A 409 11.80 17.89 -4.94
CA ALA A 409 10.57 18.66 -4.83
C ALA A 409 9.41 17.81 -4.29
N ARG A 410 9.31 16.53 -4.68
CA ARG A 410 8.27 15.59 -4.20
C ARG A 410 8.42 15.19 -2.73
N GLN A 411 9.55 15.45 -2.10
CA GLN A 411 9.76 15.20 -0.67
C GLN A 411 9.18 16.34 0.19
N HIS A 412 8.91 17.50 -0.40
CA HIS A 412 8.29 18.62 0.29
C HIS A 412 6.78 18.39 0.42
N MET A 413 6.26 18.36 1.64
CA MET A 413 4.84 18.12 1.90
C MET A 413 3.89 19.05 1.13
N LYS A 414 4.27 20.32 0.96
CA LYS A 414 3.50 21.32 0.19
C LYS A 414 3.29 20.91 -1.27
N ILE A 415 4.17 20.07 -1.81
CA ILE A 415 4.06 19.52 -3.16
C ILE A 415 3.48 18.11 -3.10
N GLU A 416 3.97 17.26 -2.18
CA GLU A 416 3.63 15.84 -2.12
C GLU A 416 2.12 15.59 -2.08
N LEU A 417 1.44 16.23 -1.13
CA LEU A 417 0.05 15.95 -0.86
C LEU A 417 -0.86 16.50 -1.96
N PRO A 418 -0.72 17.77 -2.40
CA PRO A 418 -1.55 18.28 -3.49
C PRO A 418 -1.29 17.56 -4.81
N TYR A 419 -0.04 17.18 -5.13
CA TYR A 419 0.21 16.45 -6.38
C TYR A 419 -0.46 15.08 -6.34
N ARG A 420 -0.35 14.32 -5.24
CA ARG A 420 -0.98 13.00 -5.15
C ARG A 420 -2.50 13.15 -5.23
N TYR A 421 -3.08 14.10 -4.50
CA TYR A 421 -4.52 14.33 -4.57
C TYR A 421 -5.00 14.63 -6.01
N ILE A 422 -4.36 15.57 -6.71
CA ILE A 422 -4.75 15.97 -8.07
C ILE A 422 -4.53 14.83 -9.07
N VAL A 423 -3.34 14.21 -9.09
CA VAL A 423 -3.01 13.16 -10.06
C VAL A 423 -3.97 11.99 -9.92
N TYR A 424 -4.20 11.50 -8.70
CA TYR A 424 -5.07 10.36 -8.49
C TYR A 424 -6.55 10.70 -8.59
N GLY A 425 -6.94 11.95 -8.31
CA GLY A 425 -8.28 12.45 -8.65
C GLY A 425 -8.57 12.41 -10.14
N VAL A 426 -7.63 12.84 -10.97
CA VAL A 426 -7.81 12.75 -12.43
C VAL A 426 -7.76 11.30 -12.90
N VAL A 427 -6.91 10.43 -12.33
CA VAL A 427 -6.92 8.99 -12.64
C VAL A 427 -8.26 8.34 -12.28
N GLY A 428 -8.80 8.61 -11.09
CA GLY A 428 -10.12 8.13 -10.66
C GLY A 428 -11.24 8.63 -11.57
N PHE A 429 -11.18 9.92 -11.95
CA PHE A 429 -12.13 10.50 -12.89
C PHE A 429 -12.04 9.82 -14.27
N SER A 430 -10.83 9.63 -14.79
CA SER A 430 -10.61 8.98 -16.08
C SER A 430 -11.07 7.52 -16.07
N CYS A 431 -10.86 6.79 -14.98
CA CYS A 431 -11.30 5.41 -14.84
C CYS A 431 -12.82 5.26 -14.98
N VAL A 432 -13.56 6.18 -14.36
CA VAL A 432 -15.02 6.11 -14.27
C VAL A 432 -15.70 6.78 -15.46
N CYS A 433 -15.14 7.85 -16.04
CA CYS A 433 -15.79 8.61 -17.13
C CYS A 433 -15.04 8.51 -18.48
N PHE A 434 -13.77 8.91 -18.53
CA PHE A 434 -13.05 9.05 -19.81
C PHE A 434 -12.81 7.71 -20.51
N VAL A 435 -12.40 6.68 -19.75
CA VAL A 435 -12.13 5.35 -20.32
C VAL A 435 -13.41 4.69 -20.86
N PRO A 436 -14.54 4.65 -20.14
CA PRO A 436 -15.81 4.18 -20.70
C PRO A 436 -16.25 4.93 -21.97
N LEU A 437 -16.04 6.26 -22.02
CA LEU A 437 -16.28 7.04 -23.23
C LEU A 437 -15.40 6.56 -24.39
N SER A 438 -14.11 6.31 -24.14
CA SER A 438 -13.21 5.75 -25.15
C SER A 438 -13.65 4.37 -25.64
N PHE A 439 -14.16 3.50 -24.76
CA PHE A 439 -14.71 2.22 -25.17
C PHE A 439 -15.94 2.38 -26.06
N ARG A 440 -16.78 3.39 -25.82
CA ARG A 440 -17.93 3.67 -26.68
C ARG A 440 -17.50 4.12 -28.07
N ILE A 441 -16.48 4.98 -28.16
CA ILE A 441 -15.90 5.44 -29.42
C ILE A 441 -15.26 4.28 -30.20
N LEU A 442 -14.60 3.36 -29.50
CA LEU A 442 -13.92 2.20 -30.09
C LEU A 442 -14.84 0.99 -30.33
N ASN A 443 -16.16 1.11 -30.12
CA ASN A 443 -17.13 0.01 -30.17
C ASN A 443 -16.80 -1.17 -29.24
N LEU A 444 -16.17 -0.88 -28.12
CA LEU A 444 -15.87 -1.81 -27.05
C LEU A 444 -16.85 -1.73 -25.88
N ALA A 445 -17.67 -0.67 -25.75
CA ALA A 445 -18.55 -0.37 -24.59
C ALA A 445 -19.56 -1.44 -24.21
#